data_AF-A0A098DQ62-F1
#
_entry.id   AF-A0A098DQ62-F1
#
_cell.length_a   1.000
_cell.length_b   1.000
_cell.length_c   1.000
_cell.angle_alpha   90.00
_cell.angle_beta   90.00
_cell.angle_gamma   90.00
#
_symmetry.space_group_name_H-M   'P 1'
#
loop_
_entity.id
_entity.type
_entity.pdbx_description
1 polymer ?
#
loop_
_entity_poly.entity_id
_entity_poly.type
_entity_poly.pdbx_seq_one_letter_code
_entity_poly.pdbx_strand_id
1 'polypeptide(L)'
;MALVGLGRVGKTQIALRFAYRIKEKRPEYSIFWVPVLSAETAERAYGDMAKKLGLQKSSEDEDVKDLVCQHLSSNKAGKWLLIIDNADEEELIFGSAEKPGLEEYLPQNENGIILLTTRSGQVANDFAQADVIYIEQMDQEEAKNLFEKSLVQKHLLRDKVATGELLAYLTFLPLAITQAAAYLNQNRAPIQTYLAPLRNAEKEDMRILETEFRDNTRYKNSQNAVGTTWIVSFHQMQKSNHIAVYILSFISCIEPKAIPQSILPDMKPFELEGAVGALCSYSFLSRREGGDMLDMHSLVHTATQAWLEKLGREKQVLKDAVCHVAARFPTKNDAHYGLRREYLPHAMRLLNRNHGDEAVEVYQLFEKVGDSFDADRRFKEAIRCFEEVCRWKQGCHPKTDHSRLSSEHALANAYLNDRQVKDAIEILKHVVEVRKETLDEKDHNRLSSEHQLASAYLDDRQVKDAIEILEHVVAIEAEILVDNDPSRQLLVDLLQDCFKRLEVASDDKDV
;
A
#
# COMPACT_ATOMS: atom_id res chain seq x y z
N MET A 1 -14.76 0.19 -21.34
CA MET A 1 -13.80 -0.55 -22.20
C MET A 1 -12.75 -1.21 -21.32
N ALA A 2 -12.35 -2.44 -21.65
CA ALA A 2 -11.28 -3.14 -20.95
C ALA A 2 -10.22 -3.67 -21.92
N LEU A 3 -8.94 -3.55 -21.54
CA LEU A 3 -7.81 -4.23 -22.18
C LEU A 3 -7.51 -5.51 -21.41
N VAL A 4 -7.67 -6.65 -22.07
CA VAL A 4 -7.41 -7.98 -21.53
C VAL A 4 -6.24 -8.59 -22.26
N GLY A 5 -5.44 -9.35 -21.56
CA GLY A 5 -4.38 -10.12 -22.20
C GLY A 5 -3.53 -10.78 -21.16
N LEU A 6 -2.67 -11.68 -21.60
CA LEU A 6 -1.72 -12.34 -20.73
C LEU A 6 -0.88 -11.30 -19.96
N GLY A 7 -0.33 -11.71 -18.83
CA GLY A 7 0.69 -10.90 -18.16
C GLY A 7 1.78 -10.50 -19.16
N ARG A 8 2.16 -9.22 -19.17
CA ARG A 8 3.36 -8.70 -19.87
C ARG A 8 3.27 -8.55 -21.40
N VAL A 9 2.07 -8.62 -21.98
CA VAL A 9 1.82 -8.23 -23.38
C VAL A 9 1.87 -6.71 -23.61
N GLY A 10 1.99 -5.91 -22.55
CA GLY A 10 2.15 -4.45 -22.66
C GLY A 10 0.88 -3.62 -22.47
N LYS A 11 -0.20 -4.18 -21.89
CA LYS A 11 -1.47 -3.47 -21.63
C LYS A 11 -1.30 -2.09 -20.99
N THR A 12 -0.55 -2.01 -19.89
CA THR A 12 -0.24 -0.75 -19.19
C THR A 12 0.49 0.26 -20.11
N GLN A 13 1.39 -0.21 -20.97
CA GLN A 13 2.10 0.66 -21.93
C GLN A 13 1.17 1.14 -23.06
N ILE A 14 0.24 0.30 -23.51
CA ILE A 14 -0.79 0.68 -24.48
C ILE A 14 -1.72 1.75 -23.86
N ALA A 15 -2.19 1.54 -22.63
CA ALA A 15 -3.02 2.51 -21.91
C ALA A 15 -2.28 3.85 -21.70
N LEU A 16 -0.99 3.80 -21.35
CA LEU A 16 -0.16 4.99 -21.20
C LEU A 16 0.03 5.72 -22.54
N ARG A 17 0.31 5.01 -23.63
CA ARG A 17 0.45 5.59 -24.97
C ARG A 17 -0.88 6.20 -25.45
N PHE A 18 -2.00 5.57 -25.12
CA PHE A 18 -3.34 6.07 -25.40
C PHE A 18 -3.60 7.38 -24.65
N ALA A 19 -3.27 7.43 -23.35
CA ALA A 19 -3.36 8.64 -22.53
C ALA A 19 -2.55 9.81 -23.14
N TYR A 20 -1.28 9.58 -23.47
CA TYR A 20 -0.44 10.61 -24.10
C TYR A 20 -1.01 11.10 -25.44
N ARG A 21 -1.52 10.19 -26.26
CA ARG A 21 -2.12 10.53 -27.56
C ARG A 21 -3.42 11.34 -27.39
N ILE A 22 -4.22 11.06 -26.37
CA ILE A 22 -5.38 11.87 -26.01
C ILE A 22 -4.93 13.26 -25.57
N LYS A 23 -3.96 13.36 -24.66
CA LYS A 23 -3.41 14.64 -24.21
C LYS A 23 -2.91 15.51 -25.37
N GLU A 24 -2.24 14.91 -26.35
CA GLU A 24 -1.71 15.61 -27.52
C GLU A 24 -2.80 16.02 -28.53
N LYS A 25 -3.76 15.14 -28.81
CA LYS A 25 -4.75 15.37 -29.89
C LYS A 25 -6.07 15.97 -29.43
N ARG A 26 -6.37 15.86 -28.14
CA ARG A 26 -7.62 16.25 -27.50
C ARG A 26 -7.33 16.88 -26.12
N PRO A 27 -6.75 18.10 -26.10
CA PRO A 27 -6.34 18.75 -24.86
C PRO A 27 -7.53 19.10 -23.94
N GLU A 28 -8.77 18.99 -24.42
CA GLU A 28 -9.97 19.15 -23.61
C GLU A 28 -10.23 17.99 -22.64
N TYR A 29 -9.51 16.87 -22.77
CA TYR A 29 -9.64 15.73 -21.87
C TYR A 29 -8.73 15.86 -20.65
N SER A 30 -9.32 15.83 -19.46
CA SER A 30 -8.59 15.58 -18.22
C SER A 30 -8.27 14.09 -18.08
N ILE A 31 -7.03 13.75 -17.71
CA ILE A 31 -6.59 12.35 -17.64
C ILE A 31 -6.24 12.00 -16.19
N PHE A 32 -6.82 10.91 -15.71
CA PHE A 32 -6.62 10.37 -14.38
C PHE A 32 -6.18 8.91 -14.45
N TRP A 33 -5.32 8.51 -13.51
CA TRP A 33 -4.72 7.18 -13.45
C TRP A 33 -4.83 6.61 -12.05
N VAL A 34 -5.47 5.45 -11.92
CA VAL A 34 -5.71 4.74 -10.66
C VAL A 34 -5.04 3.36 -10.75
N PRO A 35 -3.89 3.15 -10.10
CA PRO A 35 -3.29 1.83 -9.99
C PRO A 35 -4.02 1.01 -8.93
N VAL A 36 -4.53 -0.17 -9.30
CA VAL A 36 -5.28 -1.08 -8.41
C VAL A 36 -4.41 -2.28 -8.04
N LEU A 37 -3.38 -2.03 -7.24
CA LEU A 37 -2.52 -3.10 -6.70
C LEU A 37 -2.96 -3.53 -5.29
N SER A 38 -3.65 -2.63 -4.60
CA SER A 38 -4.22 -2.80 -3.28
C SER A 38 -5.27 -1.72 -3.05
N ALA A 39 -6.09 -1.87 -2.01
CA ALA A 39 -7.08 -0.85 -1.62
C ALA A 39 -6.41 0.49 -1.29
N GLU A 40 -5.27 0.48 -0.61
CA GLU A 40 -4.52 1.68 -0.20
C GLU A 40 -3.95 2.44 -1.41
N THR A 41 -3.52 1.70 -2.45
CA THR A 41 -2.98 2.29 -3.67
C THR A 41 -4.08 3.02 -4.46
N ALA A 42 -5.27 2.43 -4.54
CA ALA A 42 -6.43 3.06 -5.16
C ALA A 42 -6.85 4.31 -4.37
N GLU A 43 -6.97 4.21 -3.05
CA GLU A 43 -7.39 5.30 -2.19
C GLU A 43 -6.44 6.50 -2.24
N ARG A 44 -5.12 6.26 -2.28
CA ARG A 44 -4.14 7.31 -2.51
C ARG A 44 -4.37 8.01 -3.84
N ALA A 45 -4.62 7.27 -4.92
CA ALA A 45 -4.85 7.84 -6.25
C ALA A 45 -6.08 8.74 -6.27
N TYR A 46 -7.18 8.34 -5.63
CA TYR A 46 -8.36 9.20 -5.46
C TYR A 46 -8.07 10.43 -4.60
N GLY A 47 -7.27 10.29 -3.54
CA GLY A 47 -6.77 11.40 -2.73
C GLY A 47 -6.02 12.45 -3.57
N ASP A 48 -5.14 12.00 -4.45
CA ASP A 48 -4.37 12.88 -5.33
C ASP A 48 -5.23 13.51 -6.43
N MET A 49 -6.23 12.78 -6.94
CA MET A 49 -7.23 13.32 -7.86
C MET A 49 -8.04 14.46 -7.21
N ALA A 50 -8.57 14.23 -6.01
CA ALA A 50 -9.35 15.22 -5.28
C ALA A 50 -8.55 16.51 -5.05
N LYS A 51 -7.27 16.38 -4.63
CA LYS A 51 -6.36 17.52 -4.48
C LYS A 51 -6.16 18.29 -5.79
N LYS A 52 -5.90 17.60 -6.90
CA LYS A 52 -5.70 18.23 -8.21
C LYS A 52 -6.96 18.92 -8.74
N LEU A 53 -8.12 18.37 -8.43
CA LEU A 53 -9.43 18.94 -8.77
C LEU A 53 -9.87 20.07 -7.83
N GLY A 54 -9.13 20.32 -6.75
CA GLY A 54 -9.49 21.32 -5.75
C GLY A 54 -10.75 20.96 -4.96
N LEU A 55 -11.07 19.66 -4.84
CA LEU A 55 -12.23 19.20 -4.10
C LEU A 55 -11.97 19.29 -2.60
N GLN A 56 -12.89 19.94 -1.90
CA GLN A 56 -12.87 20.02 -0.44
C GLN A 56 -14.00 19.15 0.11
N LYS A 57 -13.69 18.39 1.16
CA LYS A 57 -14.70 17.67 1.91
C LYS A 57 -15.65 18.67 2.57
N SER A 58 -16.95 18.43 2.42
CA SER A 58 -18.00 19.23 3.06
C SER A 58 -18.22 18.81 4.52
N SER A 59 -17.97 17.54 4.82
CA SER A 59 -17.96 16.96 6.17
C SER A 59 -16.80 15.98 6.35
N GLU A 60 -16.39 15.76 7.59
CA GLU A 60 -15.22 14.92 7.90
C GLU A 60 -15.43 13.43 7.56
N ASP A 61 -16.69 12.96 7.59
CA ASP A 61 -17.10 11.59 7.27
C ASP A 61 -17.21 11.30 5.75
N GLU A 62 -17.00 12.31 4.89
CA GLU A 62 -17.19 12.16 3.44
C GLU A 62 -16.03 11.37 2.81
N ASP A 63 -16.32 10.26 2.10
CA ASP A 63 -15.31 9.48 1.39
C ASP A 63 -14.76 10.31 0.21
N VAL A 64 -13.43 10.36 0.08
CA VAL A 64 -12.77 11.09 -1.00
C VAL A 64 -13.12 10.48 -2.37
N LYS A 65 -13.32 9.15 -2.43
CA LYS A 65 -13.72 8.47 -3.66
C LYS A 65 -15.08 8.95 -4.13
N ASP A 66 -16.03 9.13 -3.22
CA ASP A 66 -17.38 9.64 -3.53
C ASP A 66 -17.32 11.07 -4.08
N LEU A 67 -16.52 11.94 -3.48
CA LEU A 67 -16.35 13.32 -3.97
C LEU A 67 -15.83 13.38 -5.41
N VAL A 68 -14.81 12.58 -5.70
CA VAL A 68 -14.23 12.48 -7.05
C VAL A 68 -15.25 11.90 -8.02
N CYS A 69 -15.95 10.83 -7.62
CA CYS A 69 -17.00 10.19 -8.40
C CYS A 69 -18.13 11.18 -8.74
N GLN A 70 -18.64 11.92 -7.76
CA GLN A 70 -19.68 12.94 -7.94
C GLN A 70 -19.21 14.08 -8.86
N HIS A 71 -17.98 14.56 -8.67
CA HIS A 71 -17.43 15.61 -9.50
C HIS A 71 -17.34 15.17 -10.97
N LEU A 72 -16.71 14.02 -11.23
CA LEU A 72 -16.53 13.47 -12.58
C LEU A 72 -17.85 13.03 -13.24
N SER A 73 -18.84 12.62 -12.45
CA SER A 73 -20.19 12.34 -12.95
C SER A 73 -20.97 13.62 -13.33
N SER A 74 -20.53 14.79 -12.86
CA SER A 74 -21.18 16.07 -13.17
C SER A 74 -20.71 16.67 -14.49
N ASN A 75 -21.58 17.42 -15.16
CA ASN A 75 -21.23 18.18 -16.37
C ASN A 75 -20.15 19.25 -16.15
N LYS A 76 -19.82 19.59 -14.89
CA LYS A 76 -18.77 20.55 -14.54
C LYS A 76 -17.36 20.00 -14.78
N ALA A 77 -17.20 18.67 -14.77
CA ALA A 77 -15.90 18.03 -14.98
C ALA A 77 -15.41 18.12 -16.44
N GLY A 78 -16.28 18.45 -17.39
CA GLY A 78 -15.95 18.42 -18.80
C GLY A 78 -15.66 16.99 -19.29
N LYS A 79 -14.79 16.86 -20.29
CA LYS A 79 -14.38 15.56 -20.84
C LYS A 79 -13.23 14.98 -20.04
N TRP A 80 -13.28 13.70 -19.76
CA TRP A 80 -12.22 13.04 -18.99
C TRP A 80 -12.00 11.59 -19.40
N LEU A 81 -10.79 11.11 -19.10
CA LEU A 81 -10.37 9.72 -19.23
C LEU A 81 -9.87 9.24 -17.86
N LEU A 82 -10.50 8.19 -17.34
CA LEU A 82 -10.09 7.50 -16.12
C LEU A 82 -9.49 6.14 -16.50
N ILE A 83 -8.22 5.93 -16.17
CA ILE A 83 -7.53 4.66 -16.43
C ILE A 83 -7.38 3.90 -15.11
N ILE A 84 -7.95 2.71 -15.06
CA ILE A 84 -7.86 1.77 -13.94
C ILE A 84 -6.86 0.69 -14.34
N ASP A 85 -5.67 0.69 -13.75
CA ASP A 85 -4.56 -0.17 -14.16
C ASP A 85 -4.31 -1.31 -13.16
N ASN A 86 -4.07 -2.52 -13.68
CA ASN A 86 -3.85 -3.77 -12.91
C ASN A 86 -5.08 -4.22 -12.09
N ALA A 87 -6.28 -4.08 -12.62
CA ALA A 87 -7.52 -4.57 -12.03
C ALA A 87 -7.62 -6.11 -12.11
N ASP A 88 -6.68 -6.81 -11.51
CA ASP A 88 -6.55 -8.27 -11.59
C ASP A 88 -7.40 -8.98 -10.51
N GLU A 89 -7.63 -8.33 -9.36
CA GLU A 89 -8.39 -8.88 -8.21
C GLU A 89 -9.88 -8.51 -8.27
N GLU A 90 -10.74 -9.52 -8.38
CA GLU A 90 -12.20 -9.36 -8.50
C GLU A 90 -12.81 -8.65 -7.28
N GLU A 91 -12.41 -9.04 -6.06
CA GLU A 91 -12.92 -8.45 -4.82
C GLU A 91 -12.55 -6.96 -4.66
N LEU A 92 -11.40 -6.51 -5.18
CA LEU A 92 -11.05 -5.09 -5.14
C LEU A 92 -11.90 -4.26 -6.10
N ILE A 93 -12.31 -4.85 -7.22
CA ILE A 93 -13.08 -4.14 -8.26
C ILE A 93 -14.57 -4.17 -7.95
N PHE A 94 -15.14 -5.35 -7.70
CA PHE A 94 -16.58 -5.53 -7.53
C PHE A 94 -17.01 -5.61 -6.06
N GLY A 95 -16.06 -5.72 -5.13
CA GLY A 95 -16.33 -5.77 -3.70
C GLY A 95 -16.61 -7.17 -3.20
N SER A 96 -16.95 -7.24 -1.92
CA SER A 96 -17.40 -8.45 -1.24
C SER A 96 -18.66 -8.14 -0.41
N ALA A 97 -19.23 -9.16 0.23
CA ALA A 97 -20.41 -8.97 1.08
C ALA A 97 -20.21 -7.94 2.22
N GLU A 98 -18.96 -7.69 2.62
CA GLU A 98 -18.61 -6.83 3.76
C GLU A 98 -18.01 -5.48 3.33
N LYS A 99 -17.54 -5.34 2.08
CA LYS A 99 -16.81 -4.16 1.63
C LYS A 99 -17.15 -3.79 0.18
N PRO A 100 -17.54 -2.53 -0.09
CA PRO A 100 -17.83 -2.09 -1.45
C PRO A 100 -16.57 -2.10 -2.32
N GLY A 101 -16.73 -2.51 -3.57
CA GLY A 101 -15.67 -2.54 -4.57
C GLY A 101 -15.36 -1.15 -5.14
N LEU A 102 -14.31 -1.06 -5.95
CA LEU A 102 -13.99 0.15 -6.69
C LEU A 102 -15.10 0.56 -7.66
N GLU A 103 -15.87 -0.40 -8.18
CA GLU A 103 -16.96 -0.19 -9.14
C GLU A 103 -18.02 0.80 -8.64
N GLU A 104 -18.37 0.75 -7.36
CA GLU A 104 -19.34 1.67 -6.76
C GLU A 104 -18.87 3.12 -6.80
N TYR A 105 -17.55 3.34 -6.87
CA TYR A 105 -16.92 4.65 -6.90
C TYR A 105 -16.55 5.11 -8.32
N LEU A 106 -17.04 4.42 -9.36
CA LEU A 106 -16.76 4.78 -10.73
C LEU A 106 -17.76 5.81 -11.27
N PRO A 107 -17.27 6.94 -11.82
CA PRO A 107 -18.14 7.99 -12.31
C PRO A 107 -18.91 7.59 -13.56
N GLN A 108 -20.18 8.02 -13.64
CA GLN A 108 -21.04 7.81 -14.81
C GLN A 108 -21.33 9.14 -15.50
N ASN A 109 -20.79 9.34 -16.70
CA ASN A 109 -21.06 10.52 -17.53
C ASN A 109 -20.80 10.21 -19.02
N GLU A 110 -21.63 10.74 -19.92
CA GLU A 110 -21.44 10.59 -21.38
C GLU A 110 -20.15 11.24 -21.92
N ASN A 111 -19.60 12.22 -21.21
CA ASN A 111 -18.33 12.88 -21.53
C ASN A 111 -17.11 12.17 -20.92
N GLY A 112 -17.33 11.09 -20.16
CA GLY A 112 -16.32 10.30 -19.50
C GLY A 112 -15.96 9.03 -20.26
N ILE A 113 -14.71 8.63 -20.20
CA ILE A 113 -14.24 7.33 -20.70
C ILE A 113 -13.52 6.61 -19.56
N ILE A 114 -13.92 5.38 -19.27
CA ILE A 114 -13.20 4.49 -18.35
C ILE A 114 -12.50 3.39 -19.15
N LEU A 115 -11.18 3.29 -18.96
CA LEU A 115 -10.33 2.25 -19.52
C LEU A 115 -9.75 1.40 -18.40
N LEU A 116 -10.11 0.12 -18.37
CA LEU A 116 -9.59 -0.84 -17.40
C LEU A 116 -8.50 -1.72 -18.03
N THR A 117 -7.41 -2.01 -17.32
CA THR A 117 -6.42 -3.01 -17.72
C THR A 117 -6.43 -4.18 -16.74
N THR A 118 -6.51 -5.41 -17.26
CA THR A 118 -6.55 -6.61 -16.41
C THR A 118 -5.99 -7.84 -17.12
N ARG A 119 -5.54 -8.82 -16.34
CA ARG A 119 -5.21 -10.18 -16.78
C ARG A 119 -6.42 -11.10 -16.70
N SER A 120 -7.41 -10.77 -15.87
CA SER A 120 -8.59 -11.58 -15.68
C SER A 120 -9.59 -11.33 -16.81
N GLY A 121 -9.80 -12.34 -17.65
CA GLY A 121 -10.84 -12.29 -18.67
C GLY A 121 -12.23 -12.15 -18.06
N GLN A 122 -12.44 -12.69 -16.85
CA GLN A 122 -13.69 -12.56 -16.11
C GLN A 122 -13.93 -11.11 -15.68
N VAL A 123 -12.97 -10.49 -14.98
CA VAL A 123 -13.10 -9.08 -14.55
C VAL A 123 -13.39 -8.15 -15.72
N ALA A 124 -12.73 -8.35 -16.86
CA ALA A 124 -13.00 -7.51 -18.03
C ALA A 124 -14.36 -7.75 -18.68
N ASN A 125 -14.82 -9.00 -18.74
CA ASN A 125 -16.14 -9.32 -19.26
C ASN A 125 -17.23 -8.75 -18.34
N ASP A 126 -17.07 -8.90 -17.03
CA ASP A 126 -18.02 -8.39 -16.05
C ASP A 126 -18.05 -6.85 -16.06
N PHE A 127 -16.88 -6.20 -16.20
CA PHE A 127 -16.77 -4.75 -16.24
C PHE A 127 -17.19 -4.09 -17.56
N ALA A 128 -16.68 -4.58 -18.70
CA ALA A 128 -16.83 -3.93 -20.00
C ALA A 128 -17.80 -4.64 -20.95
N GLN A 129 -18.31 -5.81 -20.56
CA GLN A 129 -19.24 -6.62 -21.35
C GLN A 129 -18.74 -6.86 -22.78
N ALA A 130 -19.26 -6.11 -23.75
CA ALA A 130 -18.88 -6.24 -25.16
C ALA A 130 -17.62 -5.44 -25.55
N ASP A 131 -17.22 -4.43 -24.76
CA ASP A 131 -16.11 -3.52 -25.08
C ASP A 131 -14.75 -4.03 -24.54
N VAL A 132 -14.47 -5.30 -24.79
CA VAL A 132 -13.23 -5.98 -24.37
C VAL A 132 -12.28 -6.11 -25.55
N ILE A 133 -11.06 -5.59 -25.39
CA ILE A 133 -9.99 -5.69 -26.39
C ILE A 133 -8.95 -6.68 -25.89
N TYR A 134 -8.81 -7.79 -26.61
CA TYR A 134 -7.77 -8.78 -26.35
C TYR A 134 -6.44 -8.34 -26.96
N ILE A 135 -5.42 -8.23 -26.12
CA ILE A 135 -4.06 -7.89 -26.48
C ILE A 135 -3.25 -9.18 -26.59
N GLU A 136 -2.83 -9.47 -27.81
CA GLU A 136 -1.98 -10.61 -28.14
C GLU A 136 -0.48 -10.29 -27.95
N GLN A 137 0.36 -11.30 -28.15
CA GLN A 137 1.82 -11.13 -28.18
C GLN A 137 2.23 -10.30 -29.40
N MET A 138 3.41 -9.68 -29.35
CA MET A 138 3.91 -8.91 -30.49
C MET A 138 4.15 -9.82 -31.68
N ASP A 139 3.94 -9.31 -32.89
CA ASP A 139 4.41 -10.02 -34.08
C ASP A 139 5.94 -9.97 -34.19
N GLN A 140 6.49 -10.73 -35.15
CA GLN A 140 7.93 -10.84 -35.33
C GLN A 140 8.60 -9.50 -35.69
N GLU A 141 7.94 -8.66 -36.49
CA GLU A 141 8.50 -7.37 -36.92
C GLU A 141 8.43 -6.34 -35.79
N GLU A 142 7.31 -6.30 -35.05
CA GLU A 142 7.16 -5.49 -33.85
C GLU A 142 8.22 -5.86 -32.80
N ALA A 143 8.38 -7.15 -32.51
CA ALA A 143 9.33 -7.66 -31.53
C ALA A 143 10.78 -7.33 -31.91
N LYS A 144 11.12 -7.47 -33.19
CA LYS A 144 12.43 -7.10 -33.72
C LYS A 144 12.67 -5.60 -33.64
N ASN A 145 11.66 -4.78 -33.93
CA ASN A 145 11.75 -3.33 -33.82
C ASN A 145 11.97 -2.89 -32.36
N LEU A 146 11.26 -3.52 -31.41
CA LEU A 146 11.48 -3.29 -29.98
C LEU A 146 12.89 -3.70 -29.57
N PHE A 147 13.33 -4.91 -29.92
CA PHE A 147 14.67 -5.39 -29.59
C PHE A 147 15.76 -4.48 -30.17
N GLU A 148 15.60 -4.07 -31.42
CA GLU A 148 16.48 -3.11 -32.07
C GLU A 148 16.54 -1.81 -31.28
N LYS A 149 15.40 -1.22 -30.93
CA LYS A 149 15.36 0.03 -30.14
C LYS A 149 16.01 -0.12 -28.76
N SER A 150 15.81 -1.26 -28.10
CA SER A 150 16.33 -1.53 -26.75
C SER A 150 17.84 -1.82 -26.71
N LEU A 151 18.46 -2.24 -27.82
CA LEU A 151 19.90 -2.48 -27.88
C LEU A 151 20.71 -1.19 -28.08
N VAL A 152 21.77 -1.01 -27.29
CA VAL A 152 22.80 0.02 -27.51
C VAL A 152 23.70 -0.38 -28.67
N GLN A 153 24.08 -1.66 -28.74
CA GLN A 153 25.00 -2.19 -29.74
C GLN A 153 24.27 -2.76 -30.95
N LYS A 154 23.89 -1.89 -31.89
CA LYS A 154 23.13 -2.28 -33.09
C LYS A 154 23.83 -3.33 -33.96
N HIS A 155 25.14 -3.47 -33.87
CA HIS A 155 25.89 -4.48 -34.63
C HIS A 155 25.56 -5.93 -34.23
N LEU A 156 25.00 -6.15 -33.03
CA LEU A 156 24.52 -7.47 -32.58
C LEU A 156 23.39 -8.01 -33.47
N LEU A 157 22.65 -7.11 -34.14
CA LEU A 157 21.55 -7.46 -35.06
C LEU A 157 22.03 -7.96 -36.43
N ARG A 158 23.35 -7.97 -36.70
CA ARG A 158 23.90 -8.51 -37.95
C ARG A 158 23.63 -10.00 -38.10
N ASP A 159 23.61 -10.73 -36.99
CA ASP A 159 23.19 -12.12 -36.99
C ASP A 159 21.66 -12.22 -36.92
N LYS A 160 21.04 -12.21 -38.11
CA LYS A 160 19.58 -12.32 -38.25
C LYS A 160 19.05 -13.66 -37.76
N VAL A 161 19.84 -14.74 -37.85
CA VAL A 161 19.43 -16.08 -37.44
C VAL A 161 19.35 -16.14 -35.92
N ALA A 162 20.43 -15.76 -35.22
CA ALA A 162 20.45 -15.73 -33.77
C ALA A 162 19.43 -14.73 -33.19
N THR A 163 19.21 -13.61 -33.86
CA THR A 163 18.15 -12.65 -33.48
C THR A 163 16.77 -13.28 -33.59
N GLY A 164 16.47 -13.96 -34.70
CA GLY A 164 15.19 -14.67 -34.88
C GLY A 164 14.99 -15.78 -33.85
N GLU A 165 16.03 -16.58 -33.60
CA GLU A 165 16.00 -17.64 -32.58
C GLU A 165 15.73 -17.09 -31.18
N LEU A 166 16.40 -16.00 -30.80
CA LEU A 166 16.18 -15.36 -29.51
C LEU A 166 14.75 -14.84 -29.38
N LEU A 167 14.24 -14.09 -30.37
CA LEU A 167 12.89 -13.52 -30.29
C LEU A 167 11.80 -14.59 -30.23
N ALA A 168 11.97 -15.68 -30.98
CA ALA A 168 11.08 -16.83 -30.93
C ALA A 168 11.11 -17.51 -29.55
N TYR A 169 12.30 -17.71 -28.98
CA TYR A 169 12.46 -18.23 -27.62
C TYR A 169 11.84 -17.31 -26.57
N LEU A 170 11.93 -15.99 -26.78
CA LEU A 170 11.31 -14.98 -25.94
C LEU A 170 9.80 -14.87 -26.10
N THR A 171 9.18 -15.73 -26.92
CA THR A 171 7.73 -15.74 -27.24
C THR A 171 7.22 -14.37 -27.66
N PHE A 172 8.10 -13.55 -28.27
CA PHE A 172 7.80 -12.18 -28.69
C PHE A 172 7.19 -11.29 -27.58
N LEU A 173 7.49 -11.59 -26.31
CA LEU A 173 6.97 -10.81 -25.17
C LEU A 173 7.82 -9.54 -24.94
N PRO A 174 7.20 -8.34 -24.91
CA PRO A 174 7.93 -7.07 -24.81
C PRO A 174 8.88 -7.00 -23.61
N LEU A 175 8.44 -7.52 -22.46
CA LEU A 175 9.26 -7.51 -21.24
C LEU A 175 10.47 -8.45 -21.33
N ALA A 176 10.28 -9.66 -21.87
CA ALA A 176 11.38 -10.62 -22.04
C ALA A 176 12.43 -10.05 -23.00
N ILE A 177 11.98 -9.42 -24.09
CA ILE A 177 12.83 -8.75 -25.08
C ILE A 177 13.63 -7.61 -24.42
N THR A 178 12.98 -6.79 -23.60
CA THR A 178 13.63 -5.65 -22.94
C THR A 178 14.66 -6.12 -21.91
N GLN A 179 14.35 -7.14 -21.11
CA GLN A 179 15.29 -7.72 -20.15
C GLN A 179 16.48 -8.42 -20.84
N ALA A 180 16.24 -9.14 -21.93
CA ALA A 180 17.30 -9.74 -22.74
C ALA A 180 18.23 -8.67 -23.35
N ALA A 181 17.66 -7.60 -23.91
CA ALA A 181 18.43 -6.47 -24.43
C ALA A 181 19.24 -5.79 -23.33
N ALA A 182 18.66 -5.60 -22.14
CA ALA A 182 19.34 -5.04 -20.96
C ALA A 182 20.57 -5.88 -20.55
N TYR A 183 20.41 -7.21 -20.49
CA TYR A 183 21.52 -8.13 -20.24
C TYR A 183 22.64 -7.99 -21.28
N LEU A 184 22.29 -8.00 -22.57
CA LEU A 184 23.26 -7.92 -23.66
C LEU A 184 24.02 -6.59 -23.64
N ASN A 185 23.30 -5.48 -23.39
CA ASN A 185 23.90 -4.15 -23.27
C ASN A 185 24.90 -4.08 -22.12
N GLN A 186 24.53 -4.60 -20.95
CA GLN A 186 25.36 -4.55 -19.75
C GLN A 186 26.61 -5.42 -19.87
N ASN A 187 26.47 -6.64 -20.38
CA ASN A 187 27.57 -7.60 -20.48
C ASN A 187 28.41 -7.45 -21.76
N ARG A 188 27.97 -6.60 -22.70
CA ARG A 188 28.56 -6.46 -24.05
C ARG A 188 28.76 -7.82 -24.74
N ALA A 189 27.81 -8.73 -24.53
CA ALA A 189 27.89 -10.11 -24.98
C ALA A 189 27.19 -10.31 -26.35
N PRO A 190 27.69 -11.20 -27.21
CA PRO A 190 26.96 -11.66 -28.39
C PRO A 190 25.66 -12.40 -28.03
N ILE A 191 24.67 -12.39 -28.93
CA ILE A 191 23.38 -13.07 -28.73
C ILE A 191 23.57 -14.57 -28.45
N GLN A 192 24.50 -15.22 -29.15
CA GLN A 192 24.78 -16.65 -29.03
C GLN A 192 25.28 -17.03 -27.64
N THR A 193 26.06 -16.15 -27.00
CA THR A 193 26.56 -16.36 -25.64
C THR A 193 25.42 -16.27 -24.61
N TYR A 194 24.33 -15.58 -24.93
CA TYR A 194 23.14 -15.48 -24.08
C TYR A 194 22.15 -16.64 -24.27
N LEU A 195 22.03 -17.17 -25.50
CA LEU A 195 21.12 -18.27 -25.82
C LEU A 195 21.44 -19.58 -25.07
N ALA A 196 22.71 -19.89 -24.83
CA ALA A 196 23.09 -21.11 -24.12
C ALA A 196 22.64 -21.12 -22.63
N PRO A 197 22.92 -20.07 -21.82
CA PRO A 197 22.35 -19.93 -20.48
C PRO A 197 20.83 -19.96 -20.44
N LEU A 198 20.14 -19.30 -21.38
CA LEU A 198 18.67 -19.29 -21.44
C LEU A 198 18.08 -20.70 -21.53
N ARG A 199 18.62 -21.54 -22.43
CA ARG A 199 18.16 -22.92 -22.62
C ARG A 199 18.44 -23.82 -21.40
N ASN A 200 19.45 -23.48 -20.60
CA ASN A 200 19.80 -24.24 -19.40
C ASN A 200 18.98 -23.78 -18.16
N ALA A 201 18.64 -22.49 -18.08
CA ALA A 201 17.87 -21.92 -16.98
C ALA A 201 16.49 -22.57 -16.81
N GLU A 202 15.82 -22.97 -17.90
CA GLU A 202 14.55 -23.72 -17.83
C GLU A 202 14.65 -25.04 -17.07
N LYS A 203 15.83 -25.68 -17.09
CA LYS A 203 16.05 -27.01 -16.49
C LYS A 203 16.49 -26.92 -15.04
N GLU A 204 17.25 -25.91 -14.66
CA GLU A 204 17.89 -25.80 -13.34
C GLU A 204 16.96 -25.15 -12.28
N ASP A 205 16.08 -24.24 -12.71
CA ASP A 205 15.28 -23.40 -11.81
C ASP A 205 13.77 -23.49 -12.07
N MET A 206 13.30 -24.69 -12.45
CA MET A 206 11.90 -24.97 -12.76
C MET A 206 10.92 -24.52 -11.66
N ARG A 207 11.29 -24.66 -10.38
CA ARG A 207 10.47 -24.22 -9.24
C ARG A 207 10.21 -22.70 -9.19
N ILE A 208 11.19 -21.88 -9.58
CA ILE A 208 11.03 -20.41 -9.67
C ILE A 208 10.07 -20.06 -10.80
N LEU A 209 10.15 -20.84 -11.89
CA LEU A 209 9.30 -20.68 -13.06
C LEU A 209 7.85 -21.19 -12.84
N GLU A 210 7.66 -22.17 -11.96
CA GLU A 210 6.35 -22.72 -11.56
C GLU A 210 5.59 -21.79 -10.61
N THR A 211 6.29 -21.07 -9.74
CA THR A 211 5.69 -20.10 -8.79
C THR A 211 5.29 -18.78 -9.47
N GLU A 212 5.89 -18.42 -10.61
CA GLU A 212 5.52 -17.21 -11.38
C GLU A 212 4.08 -17.22 -11.93
N PHE A 213 3.37 -18.37 -11.99
CA PHE A 213 2.14 -18.48 -12.79
C PHE A 213 1.09 -19.45 -12.22
N ARG A 214 0.52 -19.14 -11.05
CA ARG A 214 -0.70 -19.80 -10.53
C ARG A 214 -2.01 -19.27 -11.13
N ASP A 215 -1.98 -18.58 -12.27
CA ASP A 215 -3.20 -18.13 -12.94
C ASP A 215 -3.84 -19.27 -13.75
N ASN A 216 -5.14 -19.52 -13.49
CA ASN A 216 -6.02 -20.47 -14.17
C ASN A 216 -6.21 -20.23 -15.68
N THR A 217 -5.46 -19.31 -16.29
CA THR A 217 -5.57 -18.91 -17.70
C THR A 217 -4.48 -19.49 -18.60
N ARG A 218 -3.66 -20.45 -18.12
CA ARG A 218 -2.65 -21.09 -18.97
C ARG A 218 -3.23 -22.14 -19.91
N TYR A 219 -3.02 -21.92 -21.21
CA TYR A 219 -2.83 -23.00 -22.17
C TYR A 219 -1.53 -23.75 -21.82
N LYS A 220 -1.59 -25.08 -21.78
CA LYS A 220 -0.55 -26.04 -21.33
C LYS A 220 0.87 -25.90 -21.92
N ASN A 221 1.11 -24.98 -22.87
CA ASN A 221 2.36 -24.92 -23.66
C ASN A 221 3.08 -23.56 -23.66
N SER A 222 2.69 -22.56 -22.86
CA SER A 222 3.41 -21.26 -22.83
C SER A 222 4.72 -21.37 -22.04
N GLN A 223 5.85 -21.32 -22.76
CA GLN A 223 7.22 -21.32 -22.23
C GLN A 223 7.47 -20.13 -21.30
N ASN A 224 8.28 -20.34 -20.25
CA ASN A 224 8.53 -19.37 -19.18
C ASN A 224 9.56 -18.30 -19.57
N ALA A 225 9.46 -17.77 -20.80
CA ALA A 225 10.51 -17.00 -21.44
C ALA A 225 10.95 -15.74 -20.67
N VAL A 226 10.03 -15.09 -19.95
CA VAL A 226 10.37 -13.94 -19.10
C VAL A 226 11.08 -14.40 -17.83
N GLY A 227 10.63 -15.49 -17.21
CA GLY A 227 11.25 -16.05 -16.02
C GLY A 227 12.66 -16.58 -16.30
N THR A 228 12.90 -17.17 -17.47
CA THR A 228 14.24 -17.65 -17.88
C THR A 228 15.19 -16.48 -18.14
N THR A 229 14.70 -15.44 -18.79
CA THR A 229 15.42 -14.18 -18.99
C THR A 229 15.78 -13.51 -17.67
N TRP A 230 14.85 -13.52 -16.71
CA TRP A 230 15.06 -13.07 -15.34
C TRP A 230 16.14 -13.91 -14.65
N ILE A 231 16.05 -15.24 -14.67
CA ILE A 231 17.01 -16.16 -14.03
C ILE A 231 18.44 -15.88 -14.52
N VAL A 232 18.64 -15.83 -15.84
CA VAL A 232 19.99 -15.59 -16.40
C VAL A 232 20.53 -14.23 -15.99
N SER A 233 19.69 -13.19 -16.05
CA SER A 233 20.10 -11.83 -15.66
C SER A 233 20.38 -11.74 -14.16
N PHE A 234 19.58 -12.44 -13.35
CA PHE A 234 19.70 -12.45 -11.90
C PHE A 234 20.93 -13.22 -11.45
N HIS A 235 21.24 -14.38 -12.06
CA HIS A 235 22.48 -15.11 -11.79
C HIS A 235 23.73 -14.29 -12.13
N GLN A 236 23.68 -13.50 -13.21
CA GLN A 236 24.78 -12.60 -13.54
C GLN A 236 24.88 -11.45 -12.51
N MET A 237 23.77 -10.90 -12.05
CA MET A 237 23.74 -9.91 -10.98
C MET A 237 24.31 -10.49 -9.67
N GLN A 238 23.92 -11.70 -9.30
CA GLN A 238 24.38 -12.37 -8.09
C GLN A 238 25.89 -12.55 -8.06
N LYS A 239 26.53 -12.77 -9.21
CA LYS A 239 27.99 -12.86 -9.34
C LYS A 239 28.71 -11.51 -9.28
N SER A 240 28.04 -10.44 -9.69
CA SER A 240 28.68 -9.14 -9.95
C SER A 240 28.37 -8.05 -8.92
N ASN A 241 27.20 -8.09 -8.28
CA ASN A 241 26.76 -7.06 -7.34
C ASN A 241 25.85 -7.63 -6.23
N HIS A 242 26.45 -7.99 -5.10
CA HIS A 242 25.71 -8.52 -3.94
C HIS A 242 24.79 -7.48 -3.28
N ILE A 243 25.13 -6.19 -3.34
CA ILE A 243 24.31 -5.09 -2.79
C ILE A 243 23.00 -4.96 -3.59
N ALA A 244 23.09 -5.06 -4.92
CA ALA A 244 21.90 -5.07 -5.78
C ALA A 244 20.96 -6.24 -5.46
N VAL A 245 21.50 -7.44 -5.21
CA VAL A 245 20.68 -8.60 -4.79
C VAL A 245 20.06 -8.39 -3.42
N TYR A 246 20.77 -7.78 -2.47
CA TYR A 246 20.23 -7.44 -1.16
C TYR A 246 19.06 -6.45 -1.28
N ILE A 247 19.21 -5.36 -2.03
CA ILE A 247 18.13 -4.39 -2.29
C ILE A 247 16.94 -5.06 -2.98
N LEU A 248 17.20 -5.89 -3.99
CA LEU A 248 16.14 -6.62 -4.70
C LEU A 248 15.35 -7.52 -3.74
N SER A 249 16.06 -8.19 -2.83
CA SER A 249 15.46 -9.09 -1.84
C SER A 249 14.59 -8.30 -0.86
N PHE A 250 15.05 -7.15 -0.38
CA PHE A 250 14.25 -6.25 0.45
C PHE A 250 13.01 -5.73 -0.27
N ILE A 251 13.15 -5.23 -1.51
CA ILE A 251 12.02 -4.70 -2.28
C ILE A 251 10.96 -5.78 -2.54
N SER A 252 11.36 -7.05 -2.65
CA SER A 252 10.44 -8.18 -2.81
C SER A 252 9.53 -8.44 -1.59
N CYS A 253 9.78 -7.78 -0.45
CA CYS A 253 8.95 -7.88 0.74
C CYS A 253 7.91 -6.74 0.85
N ILE A 254 8.10 -5.63 0.12
CA ILE A 254 7.27 -4.42 0.19
C ILE A 254 6.50 -4.19 -1.11
N GLU A 255 5.63 -3.17 -1.15
CA GLU A 255 4.83 -2.87 -2.36
C GLU A 255 5.76 -2.58 -3.55
N PRO A 256 5.67 -3.32 -4.68
CA PRO A 256 6.59 -3.19 -5.82
C PRO A 256 6.46 -1.89 -6.58
N LYS A 257 5.47 -1.04 -6.28
CA LYS A 257 5.25 0.24 -6.97
C LYS A 257 5.36 1.43 -6.03
N ALA A 258 5.76 2.57 -6.60
CA ALA A 258 5.90 3.84 -5.91
C ALA A 258 6.83 3.76 -4.69
N ILE A 259 7.93 3.00 -4.81
CA ILE A 259 8.88 2.75 -3.74
C ILE A 259 9.74 4.00 -3.52
N PRO A 260 9.60 4.73 -2.40
CA PRO A 260 10.45 5.88 -2.13
C PRO A 260 11.87 5.42 -1.82
N GLN A 261 12.90 6.04 -2.41
CA GLN A 261 14.29 5.64 -2.13
C GLN A 261 14.65 5.73 -0.65
N SER A 262 13.98 6.60 0.10
CA SER A 262 14.18 6.75 1.54
C SER A 262 13.82 5.50 2.34
N ILE A 263 12.98 4.58 1.83
CA ILE A 263 12.61 3.34 2.54
C ILE A 263 13.66 2.24 2.38
N LEU A 264 14.59 2.38 1.43
CA LEU A 264 15.59 1.35 1.15
C LEU A 264 16.55 1.16 2.34
N PRO A 265 17.19 -0.02 2.46
CA PRO A 265 18.13 -0.30 3.54
C PRO A 265 19.26 0.73 3.65
N ASP A 266 19.66 1.06 4.87
CA ASP A 266 20.71 2.05 5.12
C ASP A 266 22.08 1.56 4.58
N MET A 267 22.67 2.36 3.70
CA MET A 267 24.01 2.13 3.14
C MET A 267 24.62 3.44 2.67
N LYS A 268 25.91 3.41 2.27
CA LYS A 268 26.57 4.63 1.79
C LYS A 268 25.88 5.10 0.48
N PRO A 269 25.66 6.41 0.29
CA PRO A 269 24.93 6.91 -0.88
C PRO A 269 25.49 6.43 -2.23
N PHE A 270 26.82 6.33 -2.36
CA PHE A 270 27.46 5.83 -3.58
C PHE A 270 27.19 4.34 -3.83
N GLU A 271 27.12 3.52 -2.77
CA GLU A 271 26.81 2.09 -2.87
C GLU A 271 25.35 1.88 -3.28
N LEU A 272 24.43 2.65 -2.66
CA LEU A 272 23.01 2.63 -3.00
C LEU A 272 22.79 3.01 -4.46
N GLU A 273 23.32 4.16 -4.88
CA GLU A 273 23.14 4.67 -6.24
C GLU A 273 23.76 3.72 -7.28
N GLY A 274 24.92 3.13 -6.98
CA GLY A 274 25.54 2.12 -7.84
C GLY A 274 24.70 0.84 -7.95
N ALA A 275 24.11 0.37 -6.85
CA ALA A 275 23.27 -0.82 -6.83
C ALA A 275 21.90 -0.60 -7.50
N VAL A 276 21.23 0.52 -7.21
CA VAL A 276 19.99 0.92 -7.90
C VAL A 276 20.26 1.14 -9.40
N GLY A 277 21.37 1.77 -9.76
CA GLY A 277 21.80 1.94 -11.14
C GLY A 277 21.99 0.60 -11.87
N ALA A 278 22.62 -0.39 -11.22
CA ALA A 278 22.75 -1.75 -11.76
C ALA A 278 21.38 -2.44 -11.91
N LEU A 279 20.50 -2.36 -10.90
CA LEU A 279 19.16 -2.93 -10.97
C LEU A 279 18.33 -2.31 -12.12
N CYS A 280 18.46 -1.00 -12.34
CA CYS A 280 17.85 -0.32 -13.47
C CYS A 280 18.47 -0.73 -14.80
N SER A 281 19.80 -0.90 -14.87
CA SER A 281 20.47 -1.26 -16.13
C SER A 281 20.09 -2.67 -16.62
N TYR A 282 19.79 -3.59 -15.71
CA TYR A 282 19.23 -4.91 -16.02
C TYR A 282 17.69 -4.93 -16.14
N SER A 283 17.02 -3.78 -16.04
CA SER A 283 15.55 -3.68 -16.07
C SER A 283 14.83 -4.48 -14.97
N PHE A 284 15.46 -4.67 -13.81
CA PHE A 284 14.79 -5.20 -12.61
C PHE A 284 13.98 -4.11 -11.90
N LEU A 285 14.49 -2.87 -11.93
CA LEU A 285 13.84 -1.68 -11.40
C LEU A 285 13.71 -0.61 -12.49
N SER A 286 12.78 0.31 -12.30
CA SER A 286 12.59 1.50 -13.13
C SER A 286 12.44 2.74 -12.25
N ARG A 287 13.02 3.87 -12.66
CA ARG A 287 12.86 5.15 -11.96
C ARG A 287 11.63 5.88 -12.51
N ARG A 288 10.81 6.45 -11.62
CA ARG A 288 9.74 7.36 -12.00
C ARG A 288 10.29 8.75 -12.34
N GLU A 289 9.48 9.56 -13.03
CA GLU A 289 9.78 10.98 -13.25
C GLU A 289 10.05 11.68 -11.90
N GLY A 290 11.17 12.39 -11.79
CA GLY A 290 11.67 12.97 -10.53
C GLY A 290 12.79 12.16 -9.86
N GLY A 291 12.95 10.88 -10.18
CA GLY A 291 14.09 10.06 -9.77
C GLY A 291 14.03 9.49 -8.34
N ASP A 292 13.20 10.06 -7.47
CA ASP A 292 13.12 9.69 -6.04
C ASP A 292 12.28 8.45 -5.74
N MET A 293 11.50 7.98 -6.72
CA MET A 293 10.66 6.78 -6.61
C MET A 293 11.06 5.70 -7.62
N LEU A 294 10.96 4.46 -7.18
CA LEU A 294 11.27 3.27 -7.95
C LEU A 294 10.01 2.42 -8.16
N ASP A 295 9.97 1.73 -9.28
CA ASP A 295 8.99 0.69 -9.58
C ASP A 295 9.72 -0.61 -9.93
N MET A 296 9.35 -1.68 -9.25
CA MET A 296 9.66 -3.06 -9.60
C MET A 296 8.52 -3.64 -10.45
N HIS A 297 8.87 -4.45 -11.43
CA HIS A 297 7.87 -5.20 -12.19
C HIS A 297 7.35 -6.38 -11.35
N SER A 298 6.04 -6.67 -11.40
CA SER A 298 5.44 -7.75 -10.59
C SER A 298 6.09 -9.12 -10.79
N LEU A 299 6.52 -9.46 -12.01
CA LEU A 299 7.37 -10.65 -12.23
C LEU A 299 8.64 -10.62 -11.40
N VAL A 300 9.39 -9.52 -11.45
CA VAL A 300 10.69 -9.44 -10.78
C VAL A 300 10.48 -9.66 -9.30
N HIS A 301 9.42 -9.04 -8.76
CA HIS A 301 8.98 -9.21 -7.39
C HIS A 301 8.66 -10.68 -7.07
N THR A 302 7.76 -11.35 -7.82
CA THR A 302 7.38 -12.76 -7.59
C THR A 302 8.56 -13.72 -7.76
N ALA A 303 9.39 -13.53 -8.78
CA ALA A 303 10.55 -14.38 -9.04
C ALA A 303 11.61 -14.25 -7.93
N THR A 304 11.84 -13.04 -7.41
CA THR A 304 12.71 -12.82 -6.25
C THR A 304 12.17 -13.52 -5.00
N GLN A 305 10.86 -13.47 -4.76
CA GLN A 305 10.22 -14.17 -3.64
C GLN A 305 10.38 -15.69 -3.75
N ALA A 306 10.08 -16.27 -4.92
CA ALA A 306 10.26 -17.68 -5.18
C ALA A 306 11.72 -18.15 -5.02
N TRP A 307 12.67 -17.31 -5.43
CA TRP A 307 14.08 -17.55 -5.21
C TRP A 307 14.46 -17.54 -3.73
N LEU A 308 13.94 -16.59 -2.94
CA LEU A 308 14.14 -16.54 -1.48
C LEU A 308 13.54 -17.75 -0.76
N GLU A 309 12.36 -18.21 -1.20
CA GLU A 309 11.71 -19.42 -0.69
C GLU A 309 12.56 -20.67 -0.99
N LYS A 310 13.06 -20.80 -2.22
CA LYS A 310 13.97 -21.91 -2.61
C LYS A 310 15.23 -21.96 -1.73
N LEU A 311 15.74 -20.81 -1.30
CA LEU A 311 16.89 -20.72 -0.38
C LEU A 311 16.53 -20.91 1.09
N GLY A 312 15.24 -21.01 1.44
CA GLY A 312 14.78 -21.03 2.83
C GLY A 312 15.05 -19.72 3.59
N ARG A 313 15.24 -18.60 2.86
CA ARG A 313 15.59 -17.29 3.43
C ARG A 313 14.43 -16.32 3.51
N GLU A 314 13.26 -16.65 2.96
CA GLU A 314 12.10 -15.76 2.91
C GLU A 314 11.74 -15.19 4.30
N LYS A 315 11.60 -16.04 5.31
CA LYS A 315 11.26 -15.61 6.68
C LYS A 315 12.29 -14.64 7.26
N GLN A 316 13.58 -14.90 7.05
CA GLN A 316 14.64 -14.03 7.56
C GLN A 316 14.61 -12.67 6.86
N VAL A 317 14.50 -12.65 5.53
CA VAL A 317 14.46 -11.39 4.76
C VAL A 317 13.20 -10.59 5.08
N LEU A 318 12.05 -11.26 5.26
CA LEU A 318 10.82 -10.61 5.70
C LEU A 318 10.97 -9.98 7.08
N LYS A 319 11.57 -10.70 8.04
CA LYS A 319 11.84 -10.18 9.38
C LYS A 319 12.79 -8.98 9.34
N ASP A 320 13.89 -9.07 8.60
CA ASP A 320 14.85 -7.98 8.43
C ASP A 320 14.17 -6.74 7.81
N ALA A 321 13.28 -6.95 6.83
CA ALA A 321 12.51 -5.88 6.21
C ALA A 321 11.52 -5.23 7.19
N VAL A 322 10.83 -6.02 8.02
CA VAL A 322 9.95 -5.50 9.07
C VAL A 322 10.74 -4.68 10.09
N CYS A 323 11.87 -5.19 10.60
CA CYS A 323 12.73 -4.45 11.52
C CYS A 323 13.17 -3.10 10.93
N HIS A 324 13.59 -3.09 9.65
CA HIS A 324 14.02 -1.87 8.96
C HIS A 324 12.88 -0.87 8.78
N VAL A 325 11.72 -1.31 8.28
CA VAL A 325 10.57 -0.43 8.07
C VAL A 325 10.01 0.06 9.41
N ALA A 326 9.93 -0.78 10.43
CA ALA A 326 9.52 -0.39 11.78
C ALA A 326 10.44 0.71 12.35
N ALA A 327 11.76 0.59 12.18
CA ALA A 327 12.71 1.60 12.64
C ALA A 327 12.56 2.94 11.90
N ARG A 328 12.21 2.90 10.61
CA ARG A 328 12.25 4.07 9.72
C ARG A 328 10.88 4.68 9.42
N PHE A 329 9.79 4.04 9.82
CA PHE A 329 8.44 4.54 9.60
C PHE A 329 8.25 5.89 10.32
N PRO A 330 7.88 6.98 9.60
CA PRO A 330 7.79 8.31 10.20
C PRO A 330 6.72 8.43 11.28
N THR A 331 7.08 9.07 12.39
CA THR A 331 6.22 9.37 13.55
C THR A 331 5.92 10.88 13.64
N LYS A 332 4.91 11.28 14.43
CA LYS A 332 4.41 12.67 14.47
C LYS A 332 5.48 13.74 14.76
N ASN A 333 6.57 13.36 15.44
CA ASN A 333 7.66 14.27 15.82
C ASN A 333 8.81 14.31 14.79
N ASP A 334 8.72 13.52 13.71
CA ASP A 334 9.78 13.45 12.71
C ASP A 334 9.67 14.57 11.69
N ALA A 335 10.81 15.18 11.33
CA ALA A 335 10.90 16.18 10.26
C ALA A 335 10.38 15.63 8.91
N HIS A 336 10.35 14.31 8.76
CA HIS A 336 9.90 13.60 7.56
C HIS A 336 8.50 12.99 7.70
N TYR A 337 7.68 13.45 8.66
CA TYR A 337 6.32 12.93 8.87
C TYR A 337 5.45 12.93 7.60
N GLY A 338 5.70 13.83 6.65
CA GLY A 338 5.03 13.85 5.35
C GLY A 338 5.21 12.57 4.51
N LEU A 339 6.31 11.83 4.69
CA LEU A 339 6.60 10.58 3.98
C LEU A 339 5.78 9.39 4.49
N ARG A 340 5.11 9.51 5.64
CA ARG A 340 4.24 8.48 6.23
C ARG A 340 3.27 7.89 5.22
N ARG A 341 2.62 8.76 4.43
CA ARG A 341 1.64 8.36 3.42
C ARG A 341 2.28 7.57 2.29
N GLU A 342 3.55 7.80 1.97
CA GLU A 342 4.30 7.05 0.97
C GLU A 342 4.64 5.65 1.48
N TYR A 343 4.99 5.54 2.78
CA TYR A 343 5.40 4.28 3.42
C TYR A 343 4.24 3.33 3.70
N LEU A 344 3.01 3.83 3.86
CA LEU A 344 1.84 3.06 4.28
C LEU A 344 1.61 1.75 3.48
N PRO A 345 1.56 1.72 2.14
CA PRO A 345 1.33 0.47 1.40
C PRO A 345 2.48 -0.53 1.55
N HIS A 346 3.71 -0.04 1.70
CA HIS A 346 4.88 -0.90 1.92
C HIS A 346 4.80 -1.55 3.31
N ALA A 347 4.43 -0.80 4.34
CA ALA A 347 4.25 -1.30 5.69
C ALA A 347 3.07 -2.29 5.77
N MET A 348 1.92 -1.95 5.20
CA MET A 348 0.74 -2.83 5.20
C MET A 348 1.03 -4.16 4.48
N ARG A 349 1.77 -4.14 3.37
CA ARG A 349 2.16 -5.38 2.69
C ARG A 349 3.06 -6.27 3.56
N LEU A 350 3.98 -5.69 4.33
CA LEU A 350 4.81 -6.45 5.27
C LEU A 350 3.97 -7.06 6.39
N LEU A 351 3.08 -6.27 6.99
CA LEU A 351 2.19 -6.70 8.07
C LEU A 351 1.26 -7.84 7.61
N ASN A 352 0.66 -7.72 6.42
CA ASN A 352 -0.21 -8.74 5.85
C ASN A 352 0.50 -10.06 5.52
N ARG A 353 1.83 -10.06 5.33
CA ARG A 353 2.61 -11.28 5.06
C ARG A 353 3.18 -11.89 6.33
N ASN A 354 3.27 -11.15 7.43
CA ASN A 354 3.88 -11.62 8.68
C ASN A 354 2.86 -11.97 9.78
N HIS A 355 1.61 -12.27 9.40
CA HIS A 355 0.58 -12.72 10.33
C HIS A 355 1.05 -13.97 11.10
N GLY A 356 1.29 -13.81 12.40
CA GLY A 356 1.66 -14.90 13.31
C GLY A 356 3.14 -14.95 13.74
N ASP A 357 3.98 -14.00 13.33
CA ASP A 357 5.29 -13.80 13.96
C ASP A 357 5.11 -13.00 15.27
N GLU A 358 5.68 -13.48 16.37
CA GLU A 358 5.61 -12.83 17.69
C GLU A 358 6.71 -11.78 17.89
N ALA A 359 7.45 -11.44 16.83
CA ALA A 359 8.49 -10.43 16.87
C ALA A 359 7.94 -9.04 17.26
N VAL A 360 8.58 -8.41 18.25
CA VAL A 360 8.20 -7.10 18.80
C VAL A 360 8.11 -6.03 17.70
N GLU A 361 9.00 -6.09 16.71
CA GLU A 361 9.08 -5.13 15.61
C GLU A 361 7.85 -5.13 14.71
N VAL A 362 7.14 -6.26 14.59
CA VAL A 362 5.88 -6.35 13.83
C VAL A 362 4.81 -5.49 14.49
N TYR A 363 4.69 -5.58 15.81
CA TYR A 363 3.69 -4.83 16.58
C TYR A 363 4.06 -3.36 16.74
N GLN A 364 5.35 -3.03 16.81
CA GLN A 364 5.80 -1.65 16.69
C GLN A 364 5.42 -1.04 15.33
N LEU A 365 5.50 -1.82 14.25
CA LEU A 365 5.05 -1.35 12.94
C LEU A 365 3.52 -1.21 12.87
N PHE A 366 2.75 -2.15 13.43
CA PHE A 366 1.29 -2.02 13.55
C PHE A 366 0.90 -0.76 14.33
N GLU A 367 1.56 -0.45 15.46
CA GLU A 367 1.28 0.74 16.26
C GLU A 367 1.50 2.02 15.45
N LYS A 368 2.66 2.15 14.78
CA LYS A 368 2.96 3.32 13.93
C LYS A 368 2.03 3.46 12.72
N VAL A 369 1.63 2.34 12.12
CA VAL A 369 0.66 2.31 11.01
C VAL A 369 -0.75 2.65 11.49
N GLY A 370 -1.15 2.19 12.69
CA GLY A 370 -2.40 2.55 13.35
C GLY A 370 -2.47 4.05 13.63
N ASP A 371 -1.43 4.63 14.25
CA ASP A 371 -1.32 6.09 14.48
C ASP A 371 -1.41 6.89 13.19
N SER A 372 -0.84 6.33 12.12
CA SER A 372 -0.87 6.89 10.79
C SER A 372 -2.29 6.91 10.20
N PHE A 373 -3.03 5.80 10.32
CA PHE A 373 -4.42 5.74 9.90
C PHE A 373 -5.32 6.66 10.72
N ASP A 374 -5.14 6.69 12.04
CA ASP A 374 -5.91 7.57 12.93
C ASP A 374 -5.67 9.05 12.57
N ALA A 375 -4.42 9.45 12.31
CA ALA A 375 -4.10 10.79 11.84
C ALA A 375 -4.70 11.13 10.46
N ASP A 376 -4.92 10.13 9.61
CA ASP A 376 -5.64 10.28 8.33
C ASP A 376 -7.16 10.09 8.48
N ARG A 377 -7.67 9.90 9.69
CA ARG A 377 -9.08 9.63 10.03
C ARG A 377 -9.65 8.35 9.42
N ARG A 378 -8.78 7.39 9.17
CA ARG A 378 -9.13 6.03 8.72
C ARG A 378 -9.30 5.13 9.94
N PHE A 379 -10.32 5.44 10.75
CA PHE A 379 -10.47 4.87 12.09
C PHE A 379 -10.66 3.35 12.07
N LYS A 380 -11.38 2.80 11.08
CA LYS A 380 -11.57 1.35 10.94
C LYS A 380 -10.24 0.61 10.69
N GLU A 381 -9.39 1.15 9.84
CA GLU A 381 -8.06 0.58 9.61
C GLU A 381 -7.13 0.77 10.82
N ALA A 382 -7.24 1.91 11.52
CA ALA A 382 -6.51 2.15 12.76
C ALA A 382 -6.89 1.14 13.85
N ILE A 383 -8.20 0.92 14.06
CA ILE A 383 -8.75 -0.07 14.99
C ILE A 383 -8.15 -1.44 14.70
N ARG A 384 -8.18 -1.91 13.45
CA ARG A 384 -7.59 -3.20 13.06
C ARG A 384 -6.12 -3.32 13.45
N CYS A 385 -5.32 -2.27 13.25
CA CYS A 385 -3.92 -2.27 13.67
C CYS A 385 -3.77 -2.31 15.20
N PHE A 386 -4.54 -1.50 15.93
CA PHE A 386 -4.47 -1.44 17.39
C PHE A 386 -4.99 -2.71 18.07
N GLU A 387 -5.97 -3.39 17.49
CA GLU A 387 -6.45 -4.70 17.96
C GLU A 387 -5.34 -5.76 17.91
N GLU A 388 -4.56 -5.82 16.83
CA GLU A 388 -3.41 -6.73 16.72
C GLU A 388 -2.36 -6.42 17.79
N VAL A 389 -2.05 -5.15 18.03
CA VAL A 389 -1.12 -4.70 19.09
C VAL A 389 -1.63 -5.09 20.48
N CYS A 390 -2.90 -4.83 20.77
CA CYS A 390 -3.50 -5.17 22.05
C CYS A 390 -3.50 -6.68 22.28
N ARG A 391 -3.90 -7.48 21.28
CA ARG A 391 -3.92 -8.94 21.38
C ARG A 391 -2.54 -9.51 21.72
N TRP A 392 -1.49 -9.01 21.06
CA TRP A 392 -0.12 -9.44 21.34
C TRP A 392 0.35 -9.01 22.72
N LYS A 393 0.15 -7.74 23.10
CA LYS A 393 0.52 -7.25 24.43
C LYS A 393 -0.23 -7.97 25.56
N GLN A 394 -1.49 -8.37 25.33
CA GLN A 394 -2.26 -9.18 26.27
C GLN A 394 -1.66 -10.57 26.50
N GLY A 395 -1.02 -11.16 25.48
CA GLY A 395 -0.33 -12.45 25.57
C GLY A 395 1.05 -12.38 26.22
N CYS A 396 1.78 -11.27 26.02
CA CYS A 396 3.17 -11.12 26.49
C CYS A 396 3.31 -10.39 27.83
N HIS A 397 2.37 -9.52 28.19
CA HIS A 397 2.48 -8.62 29.34
C HIS A 397 1.36 -8.82 30.38
N PRO A 398 1.67 -8.70 31.68
CA PRO A 398 0.67 -8.69 32.74
C PRO A 398 -0.39 -7.60 32.53
N LYS A 399 -1.59 -7.78 33.13
CA LYS A 399 -2.67 -6.78 33.04
C LYS A 399 -2.26 -5.39 33.56
N THR A 400 -1.33 -5.34 34.51
CA THR A 400 -0.82 -4.12 35.14
C THR A 400 0.29 -3.42 34.34
N ASP A 401 0.71 -3.99 33.20
CA ASP A 401 1.78 -3.43 32.39
C ASP A 401 1.35 -2.11 31.73
N HIS A 402 2.15 -1.06 31.93
CA HIS A 402 1.84 0.27 31.45
C HIS A 402 1.76 0.34 29.91
N SER A 403 2.62 -0.40 29.19
CA SER A 403 2.64 -0.43 27.72
C SER A 403 1.39 -1.09 27.15
N ARG A 404 0.88 -2.13 27.83
CA ARG A 404 -0.41 -2.77 27.51
C ARG A 404 -1.58 -1.81 27.72
N LEU A 405 -1.64 -1.14 28.88
CA LEU A 405 -2.71 -0.19 29.18
C LEU A 405 -2.71 0.99 28.21
N SER A 406 -1.53 1.45 27.78
CA SER A 406 -1.42 2.53 26.78
C SER A 406 -1.90 2.10 25.39
N SER A 407 -1.68 0.86 24.96
CA SER A 407 -2.28 0.36 23.71
C SER A 407 -3.79 0.16 23.80
N GLU A 408 -4.30 -0.33 24.93
CA GLU A 408 -5.74 -0.47 25.16
C GLU A 408 -6.41 0.92 25.13
N HIS A 409 -5.76 1.92 25.72
CA HIS A 409 -6.21 3.31 25.65
C HIS A 409 -6.21 3.88 24.22
N ALA A 410 -5.17 3.61 23.42
CA ALA A 410 -5.12 4.02 22.01
C ALA A 410 -6.23 3.36 21.17
N LEU A 411 -6.51 2.06 21.41
CA LEU A 411 -7.62 1.35 20.78
C LEU A 411 -8.98 1.95 21.16
N ALA A 412 -9.18 2.29 22.44
CA ALA A 412 -10.41 2.93 22.89
C ALA A 412 -10.63 4.30 22.22
N ASN A 413 -9.57 5.11 22.09
CA ASN A 413 -9.65 6.38 21.37
C ASN A 413 -10.03 6.19 19.90
N ALA A 414 -9.48 5.17 19.24
CA ALA A 414 -9.85 4.85 17.86
C ALA A 414 -11.33 4.42 17.76
N TYR A 415 -11.86 3.68 18.73
CA TYR A 415 -13.29 3.33 18.81
C TYR A 415 -14.17 4.56 19.02
N LEU A 416 -13.80 5.49 19.90
CA LEU A 416 -14.52 6.76 20.07
C LEU A 416 -14.57 7.55 18.76
N ASN A 417 -13.45 7.64 18.06
CA ASN A 417 -13.36 8.32 16.78
C ASN A 417 -14.24 7.67 15.69
N ASP A 418 -14.37 6.34 15.68
CA ASP A 418 -15.29 5.59 14.79
C ASP A 418 -16.76 5.58 15.28
N ARG A 419 -17.07 6.26 16.39
CA ARG A 419 -18.39 6.29 17.07
C ARG A 419 -18.85 4.95 17.65
N GLN A 420 -17.92 4.03 17.87
CA GLN A 420 -18.16 2.77 18.59
C GLN A 420 -18.01 2.99 20.11
N VAL A 421 -18.85 3.85 20.66
CA VAL A 421 -18.69 4.39 22.03
C VAL A 421 -18.78 3.28 23.09
N LYS A 422 -19.62 2.27 22.89
CA LYS A 422 -19.79 1.18 23.86
C LYS A 422 -18.55 0.32 24.00
N ASP A 423 -17.91 -0.03 22.89
CA ASP A 423 -16.67 -0.81 22.88
C ASP A 423 -15.53 -0.02 23.51
N ALA A 424 -15.46 1.29 23.26
CA ALA A 424 -14.51 2.19 23.94
C ALA A 424 -14.73 2.24 25.46
N ILE A 425 -15.98 2.35 25.93
CA ILE A 425 -16.32 2.37 27.36
C ILE A 425 -15.86 1.08 28.05
N GLU A 426 -16.07 -0.09 27.42
CA GLU A 426 -15.66 -1.38 27.99
C GLU A 426 -14.14 -1.42 28.23
N ILE A 427 -13.35 -1.00 27.24
CA ILE A 427 -11.89 -0.98 27.35
C ILE A 427 -11.43 0.07 28.37
N LEU A 428 -11.99 1.29 28.35
CA LEU A 428 -11.61 2.36 29.26
C LEU A 428 -11.95 2.03 30.72
N LYS A 429 -13.06 1.34 30.99
CA LYS A 429 -13.40 0.83 32.32
C LYS A 429 -12.31 -0.10 32.85
N HIS A 430 -11.88 -1.07 32.05
CA HIS A 430 -10.79 -1.97 32.41
C HIS A 430 -9.49 -1.21 32.68
N VAL A 431 -9.11 -0.27 31.81
CA VAL A 431 -7.87 0.52 31.98
C VAL A 431 -7.90 1.35 33.27
N VAL A 432 -9.02 2.01 33.56
CA VAL A 432 -9.20 2.82 34.77
C VAL A 432 -9.16 1.95 36.03
N GLU A 433 -9.85 0.81 36.04
CA GLU A 433 -9.84 -0.12 37.18
C GLU A 433 -8.43 -0.60 37.52
N VAL A 434 -7.66 -1.03 36.51
CA VAL A 434 -6.28 -1.48 36.72
C VAL A 434 -5.37 -0.32 37.17
N ARG A 435 -5.52 0.88 36.60
CA ARG A 435 -4.72 2.06 37.01
C ARG A 435 -5.07 2.51 38.43
N LYS A 436 -6.33 2.38 38.87
CA LYS A 436 -6.74 2.65 40.26
C LYS A 436 -6.07 1.73 41.27
N GLU A 437 -5.85 0.46 40.92
CA GLU A 437 -5.19 -0.50 41.81
C GLU A 437 -3.66 -0.35 41.85
N THR A 438 -3.06 0.20 40.79
CA THR A 438 -1.61 0.17 40.58
C THR A 438 -0.91 1.52 40.72
N LEU A 439 -1.63 2.63 40.52
CA LEU A 439 -1.09 3.99 40.51
C LEU A 439 -1.73 4.84 41.61
N ASP A 440 -0.93 5.78 42.12
CA ASP A 440 -1.39 6.79 43.07
C ASP A 440 -2.52 7.63 42.47
N GLU A 441 -3.41 8.13 43.33
CA GLU A 441 -4.54 8.99 42.92
C GLU A 441 -4.08 10.23 42.15
N LYS A 442 -2.87 10.71 42.42
CA LYS A 442 -2.27 11.90 41.80
C LYS A 442 -1.48 11.60 40.53
N ASP A 443 -1.43 10.34 40.08
CA ASP A 443 -0.70 9.98 38.88
C ASP A 443 -1.40 10.49 37.62
N HIS A 444 -0.64 11.17 36.75
CA HIS A 444 -1.16 11.78 35.54
C HIS A 444 -1.78 10.77 34.56
N ASN A 445 -1.24 9.55 34.46
CA ASN A 445 -1.79 8.53 33.57
C ASN A 445 -3.12 7.99 34.08
N ARG A 446 -3.28 7.88 35.41
CA ARG A 446 -4.57 7.51 36.00
C ARG A 446 -5.63 8.56 35.71
N LEU A 447 -5.35 9.83 36.02
CA LEU A 447 -6.27 10.94 35.77
C LEU A 447 -6.62 11.07 34.28
N SER A 448 -5.65 10.88 33.38
CA SER A 448 -5.88 10.90 31.93
C SER A 448 -6.85 9.80 31.46
N SER A 449 -6.76 8.58 32.01
CA SER A 449 -7.71 7.50 31.69
C SER A 449 -9.10 7.74 32.28
N GLU A 450 -9.19 8.28 33.48
CA GLU A 450 -10.46 8.67 34.09
C GLU A 450 -11.16 9.76 33.27
N HIS A 451 -10.42 10.79 32.85
CA HIS A 451 -10.94 11.84 31.96
C HIS A 451 -11.48 11.26 30.64
N GLN A 452 -10.75 10.36 29.99
CA GLN A 452 -11.19 9.75 28.74
C GLN A 452 -12.42 8.85 28.92
N LEU A 453 -12.52 8.12 30.04
CA LEU A 453 -13.73 7.36 30.38
C LEU A 453 -14.94 8.28 30.59
N ALA A 454 -14.75 9.41 31.27
CA ALA A 454 -15.80 10.40 31.45
C ALA A 454 -16.26 11.00 30.10
N SER A 455 -15.34 11.32 29.20
CA SER A 455 -15.67 11.77 27.84
C SER A 455 -16.50 10.72 27.09
N ALA A 456 -16.09 9.45 27.15
CA ALA A 456 -16.83 8.35 26.52
C ALA A 456 -18.26 8.21 27.06
N TYR A 457 -18.45 8.39 28.38
CA TYR A 457 -19.79 8.41 28.98
C TYR A 457 -20.65 9.57 28.49
N LEU A 458 -20.07 10.75 28.28
CA LEU A 458 -20.80 11.89 27.72
C LEU A 458 -21.27 11.62 26.31
N ASP A 459 -20.45 10.94 25.50
CA ASP A 459 -20.80 10.55 24.14
C ASP A 459 -21.92 9.49 24.11
N ASP A 460 -21.96 8.57 25.08
CA ASP A 460 -23.05 7.59 25.27
C ASP A 460 -24.26 8.16 26.01
N ARG A 461 -24.25 9.45 26.37
CA ARG A 461 -25.30 10.16 27.15
C ARG A 461 -25.48 9.65 28.59
N GLN A 462 -24.49 8.98 29.14
CA GLN A 462 -24.41 8.55 30.54
C GLN A 462 -23.88 9.70 31.42
N VAL A 463 -24.61 10.83 31.44
CA VAL A 463 -24.12 12.08 32.05
C VAL A 463 -23.84 11.96 33.55
N LYS A 464 -24.60 11.13 34.27
CA LYS A 464 -24.39 10.92 35.71
C LYS A 464 -23.06 10.24 36.00
N ASP A 465 -22.74 9.18 35.26
CA ASP A 465 -21.49 8.44 35.42
C ASP A 465 -20.28 9.29 35.03
N ALA A 466 -20.43 10.17 34.02
CA ALA A 466 -19.40 11.15 33.65
C ALA A 466 -19.14 12.17 34.77
N ILE A 467 -20.19 12.73 35.40
CA ILE A 467 -20.04 13.72 36.48
C ILE A 467 -19.30 13.13 37.68
N GLU A 468 -19.65 11.91 38.10
CA GLU A 468 -18.99 11.25 39.24
C GLU A 468 -17.47 11.16 39.04
N ILE A 469 -17.03 10.79 37.82
CA ILE A 469 -15.61 10.71 37.49
C ILE A 469 -14.98 12.11 37.41
N LEU A 470 -15.65 13.08 36.77
CA LEU A 470 -15.10 14.42 36.58
C LEU A 470 -14.97 15.19 37.90
N GLU A 471 -15.92 15.04 38.83
CA GLU A 471 -15.84 15.64 40.17
C GLU A 471 -14.60 15.12 40.92
N HIS A 472 -14.34 13.81 40.86
CA HIS A 472 -13.17 13.18 41.44
C HIS A 472 -11.86 13.71 40.81
N VAL A 473 -11.75 13.71 39.48
CA VAL A 473 -10.55 14.18 38.76
C VAL A 473 -10.28 15.66 39.04
N VAL A 474 -11.30 16.52 39.00
CA VAL A 474 -11.16 17.96 39.27
C VAL A 474 -10.73 18.23 40.73
N ALA A 475 -11.28 17.48 41.69
CA ALA A 475 -10.90 17.62 43.09
C ALA A 475 -9.41 17.30 43.31
N ILE A 476 -8.90 16.23 42.69
CA ILE A 476 -7.50 15.83 42.79
C ILE A 476 -6.58 16.81 42.06
N GLU A 477 -6.92 17.21 40.83
CA GLU A 477 -6.11 18.19 40.08
C GLU A 477 -6.04 19.55 40.78
N ALA A 478 -7.08 19.94 41.52
CA ALA A 478 -7.06 21.16 42.33
C ALA A 478 -6.04 21.12 43.47
N GLU A 479 -5.62 19.93 43.93
CA GLU A 479 -4.55 19.77 44.91
C GLU A 479 -3.14 19.79 44.30
N ILE A 480 -3.01 19.50 43.00
CA ILE A 480 -1.72 19.28 42.31
C ILE A 480 -1.32 20.48 41.44
N LEU A 481 -2.29 21.10 40.75
CA LEU A 481 -2.07 22.12 39.73
C LEU A 481 -2.47 23.51 40.24
N VAL A 482 -1.64 24.52 39.92
CA VAL A 482 -1.92 25.93 40.23
C VAL A 482 -3.16 26.38 39.46
N ASP A 483 -3.97 27.29 40.03
CA ASP A 483 -5.30 27.72 39.53
C ASP A 483 -5.36 28.17 38.05
N ASN A 484 -4.23 28.43 37.38
CA ASN A 484 -4.17 28.85 35.98
C ASN A 484 -3.68 27.74 35.00
N ASP A 485 -3.68 26.45 35.40
CA ASP A 485 -3.32 25.36 34.48
C ASP A 485 -4.42 25.13 33.42
N PRO A 486 -4.08 25.17 32.10
CA PRO A 486 -5.06 24.96 31.02
C PRO A 486 -5.81 23.62 31.09
N SER A 487 -5.17 22.57 31.61
CA SER A 487 -5.75 21.22 31.71
C SER A 487 -6.87 21.19 32.76
N ARG A 488 -6.63 21.85 33.90
CA ARG A 488 -7.62 22.01 34.97
C ARG A 488 -8.82 22.82 34.51
N GLN A 489 -8.60 23.88 33.71
CA GLN A 489 -9.70 24.69 33.17
C GLN A 489 -10.58 23.91 32.19
N LEU A 490 -9.98 23.08 31.32
CA LEU A 490 -10.72 22.23 30.38
C LEU A 490 -11.65 21.25 31.12
N LEU A 491 -11.18 20.64 32.20
CA LEU A 491 -11.95 19.72 33.03
C LEU A 491 -13.11 20.40 33.77
N VAL A 492 -12.89 21.61 34.29
CA VAL A 492 -13.95 22.42 34.93
C VAL A 492 -15.02 22.83 33.91
N ASP A 493 -14.61 23.24 32.71
CA ASP A 493 -15.53 23.61 31.63
C ASP A 493 -16.36 22.39 31.18
N LEU A 494 -15.73 21.21 31.08
CA LEU A 494 -16.41 19.95 30.75
C LEU A 494 -17.43 19.58 31.84
N LEU A 495 -17.06 19.67 33.13
CA LEU A 495 -17.96 19.41 34.25
C LEU A 495 -19.16 20.37 34.27
N GLN A 496 -18.94 21.66 33.98
CA GLN A 496 -20.02 22.64 33.83
C GLN A 496 -20.96 22.31 32.66
N ASP A 497 -20.44 21.82 31.54
CA ASP A 497 -21.26 21.36 30.41
C ASP A 497 -22.14 20.15 30.81
N CYS A 498 -21.60 19.22 31.61
CA CYS A 498 -22.34 18.07 32.11
C CYS A 498 -23.54 18.50 32.97
N PHE A 499 -23.34 19.45 33.89
CA PHE A 499 -24.42 19.96 34.73
C PHE A 499 -25.52 20.64 33.90
N LYS A 500 -25.16 21.44 32.89
CA LYS A 500 -26.14 22.04 31.96
C LYS A 500 -26.94 20.97 31.21
N ARG A 501 -26.29 19.91 30.74
CA ARG A 501 -26.97 18.80 30.04
C ARG A 501 -27.93 18.04 30.96
N LEU A 502 -27.62 17.91 32.25
CA LEU A 502 -28.55 17.34 33.24
C LEU A 502 -29.76 18.24 33.50
N GLU A 503 -29.57 19.55 33.64
CA GLU A 503 -30.66 20.51 33.86
C GLU A 503 -31.65 20.51 32.69
N VAL A 504 -31.15 20.49 31.45
CA VAL A 504 -32.00 20.39 30.24
C VAL A 504 -32.74 19.05 30.18
N ALA A 505 -32.09 17.94 30.55
CA ALA A 505 -32.73 16.62 30.56
C ALA A 505 -33.75 16.42 31.71
N SER A 506 -33.67 17.20 32.79
CA SER A 506 -34.72 17.28 33.80
C SER A 506 -35.91 18.09 33.33
N ASP A 507 -35.69 19.20 32.61
CA ASP A 507 -36.77 20.05 32.10
C ASP A 507 -37.59 19.36 30.99
N ASP A 508 -36.96 18.52 30.15
CA ASP A 508 -37.65 17.74 29.10
C ASP A 508 -38.48 16.54 29.62
N LYS A 509 -38.31 16.15 30.89
CA LYS A 509 -39.09 15.05 31.51
C LYS A 509 -40.37 15.53 32.21
N ASP A 510 -40.53 16.84 32.35
CA ASP A 510 -41.67 17.48 33.04
C ASP A 510 -42.68 18.15 32.06
N VAL A 511 -42.68 17.76 30.76
CA VAL A 511 -43.63 18.23 29.73
C VAL A 511 -44.56 17.13 29.21
#